data_AF-A0A662JVP2-F1
#
_entry.id   AF-A0A662JVP2-F1
#
_cell.length_a   1.000
_cell.length_b   1.000
_cell.length_c   1.000
_cell.angle_alpha   90.00
_cell.angle_beta   90.00
_cell.angle_gamma   90.00
#
_symmetry.space_group_name_H-M   'P 1'
#
loop_
_entity.id
_entity.type
_entity.pdbx_description
1 polymer ?
#
loop_
_entity_poly.entity_id
_entity_poly.type
_entity_poly.pdbx_seq_one_letter_code
_entity_poly.pdbx_strand_id
1 'polypeptide(L)'
;LSEIKNVNLMNRLLFFKNYVAKYLGDDVSKGKEYMEKSNFIFANAHGNPYMFGMPGPSSVAMGIGGPLAKNVMERILPCLDGGFFGPGFSLTKVGEYTVRRVENMKLGPSVMWIDSCLCGKIGGVYPKNSISMAFVHAGVNALISSPMESNIGGGYLEPKKHLYDTPWSVAKAYLNTTKNAKKGVYPDPHFGYLMYSDLCKGLEQNKTIGMAFRDAKNMYLPKDANWTLWWAPPLITTGNSLLDTQIWHQRYEQFKETADGQKDRVIKNKYFEFQEFCLYGDPAFNPYTPSEK
;
A
#
# COMPACT_ATOMS: atom_id res chain seq x y z
N LEU A 1 13.41 -21.04 6.25
CA LEU A 1 14.69 -20.28 6.35
C LEU A 1 15.94 -21.16 6.33
N SER A 2 15.99 -22.26 7.10
CA SER A 2 17.15 -23.19 7.12
C SER A 2 17.43 -23.83 5.75
N GLU A 3 16.39 -24.19 5.02
CA GLU A 3 16.52 -24.68 3.64
C GLU A 3 17.19 -23.64 2.75
N ILE A 4 16.67 -22.40 2.70
CA ILE A 4 17.24 -21.27 1.93
C ILE A 4 18.72 -21.09 2.25
N LYS A 5 19.10 -21.11 3.55
CA LYS A 5 20.49 -20.97 3.98
C LYS A 5 21.41 -22.02 3.34
N ASN A 6 20.92 -23.23 3.12
CA ASN A 6 21.72 -24.39 2.74
C ASN A 6 21.72 -24.69 1.23
N VAL A 7 20.89 -24.01 0.43
CA VAL A 7 20.72 -24.26 -1.02
C VAL A 7 22.03 -24.18 -1.80
N ASN A 8 22.85 -23.14 -1.60
CA ASN A 8 24.09 -22.96 -2.34
C ASN A 8 25.15 -22.22 -1.49
N LEU A 9 26.39 -22.16 -2.00
CA LEU A 9 27.52 -21.53 -1.30
C LEU A 9 27.26 -20.05 -0.99
N MET A 10 26.66 -19.29 -1.91
CA MET A 10 26.34 -17.89 -1.68
C MET A 10 25.37 -17.70 -0.52
N ASN A 11 24.29 -18.50 -0.44
CA ASN A 11 23.35 -18.44 0.68
C ASN A 11 24.04 -18.85 1.99
N ARG A 12 24.88 -19.89 1.96
CA ARG A 12 25.64 -20.33 3.14
C ARG A 12 26.57 -19.26 3.68
N LEU A 13 27.07 -18.35 2.85
CA LEU A 13 27.93 -17.24 3.28
C LEU A 13 27.13 -15.97 3.60
N LEU A 14 26.16 -15.60 2.76
CA LEU A 14 25.57 -14.26 2.75
C LEU A 14 24.14 -14.18 3.32
N PHE A 15 23.46 -15.32 3.50
CA PHE A 15 22.09 -15.34 4.06
C PHE A 15 22.12 -15.46 5.59
N PHE A 16 21.75 -14.41 6.31
CA PHE A 16 21.78 -14.42 7.78
C PHE A 16 20.44 -14.89 8.34
N LYS A 17 20.25 -16.22 8.47
CA LYS A 17 18.94 -16.82 8.80
C LYS A 17 18.27 -16.22 10.05
N ASN A 18 19.02 -16.06 11.16
CA ASN A 18 18.49 -15.54 12.42
C ASN A 18 18.14 -14.04 12.31
N TYR A 19 18.87 -13.31 11.47
CA TYR A 19 18.58 -11.91 11.20
C TYR A 19 17.29 -11.76 10.38
N VAL A 20 17.10 -12.57 9.34
CA VAL A 20 15.87 -12.58 8.54
C VAL A 20 14.67 -13.01 9.40
N ALA A 21 14.84 -14.01 10.27
CA ALA A 21 13.79 -14.46 11.19
C ALA A 21 13.29 -13.34 12.12
N LYS A 22 14.14 -12.37 12.49
CA LYS A 22 13.75 -11.22 13.31
C LYS A 22 12.73 -10.29 12.62
N TYR A 23 12.63 -10.33 11.29
CA TYR A 23 11.70 -9.48 10.54
C TYR A 23 10.55 -10.27 9.91
N LEU A 24 10.78 -11.54 9.55
CA LEU A 24 9.84 -12.35 8.77
C LEU A 24 9.56 -13.72 9.39
N GLY A 25 9.95 -13.93 10.64
CA GLY A 25 9.58 -15.14 11.38
C GLY A 25 8.10 -15.15 11.71
N ASP A 26 7.58 -16.33 12.07
CA ASP A 26 6.17 -16.53 12.40
C ASP A 26 5.74 -15.68 13.62
N ASP A 27 6.66 -15.43 14.55
CA ASP A 27 6.44 -14.54 15.70
C ASP A 27 6.25 -13.06 15.31
N VAL A 28 6.63 -12.69 14.08
CA VAL A 28 6.63 -11.31 13.58
C VAL A 28 5.55 -11.12 12.51
N SER A 29 5.42 -12.07 11.59
CA SER A 29 4.52 -11.98 10.43
C SER A 29 3.13 -12.53 10.75
N LYS A 30 2.36 -11.77 11.56
CA LYS A 30 1.06 -12.19 12.09
C LYS A 30 -0.16 -11.65 11.34
N GLY A 31 0.02 -11.16 10.11
CA GLY A 31 -1.05 -10.50 9.35
C GLY A 31 -2.32 -11.35 9.19
N LYS A 32 -2.17 -12.65 8.87
CA LYS A 32 -3.30 -13.59 8.80
C LYS A 32 -4.06 -13.66 10.12
N GLU A 33 -3.35 -13.86 11.23
CA GLU A 33 -3.95 -13.98 12.56
C GLU A 33 -4.72 -12.72 12.93
N TYR A 34 -4.16 -11.54 12.65
CA TYR A 34 -4.83 -10.26 12.91
C TYR A 34 -6.08 -10.09 12.05
N MET A 35 -6.03 -10.42 10.77
CA MET A 35 -7.21 -10.35 9.90
C MET A 35 -8.32 -11.30 10.34
N GLU A 36 -7.99 -12.56 10.67
CA GLU A 36 -8.98 -13.56 11.13
C GLU A 36 -9.65 -13.19 12.47
N LYS A 37 -8.98 -12.37 13.30
CA LYS A 37 -9.49 -11.91 14.60
C LYS A 37 -10.13 -10.51 14.58
N SER A 38 -10.20 -9.86 13.42
CA SER A 38 -10.65 -8.46 13.32
C SER A 38 -12.02 -8.36 12.65
N ASN A 39 -12.91 -7.54 13.23
CA ASN A 39 -14.20 -7.19 12.63
C ASN A 39 -14.12 -5.92 11.76
N PHE A 40 -13.00 -5.18 11.86
CA PHE A 40 -12.73 -3.98 11.08
C PHE A 40 -11.26 -4.00 10.61
N ILE A 41 -11.05 -4.08 9.31
CA ILE A 41 -9.73 -4.31 8.70
C ILE A 41 -9.43 -3.17 7.72
N PHE A 42 -8.30 -2.49 7.90
CA PHE A 42 -7.75 -1.57 6.91
C PHE A 42 -6.41 -2.12 6.42
N ALA A 43 -6.32 -2.38 5.12
CA ALA A 43 -5.14 -2.90 4.46
C ALA A 43 -4.66 -1.89 3.41
N ASN A 44 -3.66 -1.09 3.77
CA ASN A 44 -2.92 -0.28 2.81
C ASN A 44 -1.84 -1.17 2.16
N ALA A 45 -1.95 -1.38 0.86
CA ALA A 45 -1.20 -2.42 0.17
C ALA A 45 -0.88 -2.04 -1.28
N HIS A 46 0.05 -2.76 -1.89
CA HIS A 46 0.23 -2.76 -3.34
C HIS A 46 -0.46 -3.98 -3.92
N GLY A 47 -1.23 -3.79 -4.99
CA GLY A 47 -2.07 -4.87 -5.47
C GLY A 47 -2.45 -4.77 -6.92
N ASN A 48 -3.04 -5.87 -7.35
CA ASN A 48 -3.58 -6.12 -8.67
C ASN A 48 -4.87 -6.95 -8.47
N PRO A 49 -5.59 -7.33 -9.54
CA PRO A 49 -6.85 -8.03 -9.38
C PRO A 49 -6.79 -9.35 -8.59
N TYR A 50 -5.65 -10.05 -8.56
CA TYR A 50 -5.52 -11.40 -7.98
C TYR A 50 -4.69 -11.47 -6.70
N MET A 51 -4.04 -10.38 -6.31
CA MET A 51 -3.28 -10.30 -5.06
C MET A 51 -3.11 -8.87 -4.58
N PHE A 52 -2.92 -8.72 -3.27
CA PHE A 52 -2.25 -7.55 -2.72
C PHE A 52 -1.15 -7.98 -1.77
N GLY A 53 -0.11 -7.17 -1.65
CA GLY A 53 0.99 -7.35 -0.73
C GLY A 53 1.15 -6.12 0.15
N MET A 54 1.45 -6.36 1.42
CA MET A 54 1.91 -5.33 2.35
C MET A 54 3.42 -5.40 2.65
N PRO A 55 4.32 -5.85 1.73
CA PRO A 55 5.75 -5.80 2.00
C PRO A 55 6.26 -4.36 1.89
N GLY A 56 7.20 -3.99 2.77
CA GLY A 56 7.89 -2.70 2.70
C GLY A 56 9.29 -2.80 2.11
N PRO A 57 9.96 -1.66 1.87
CA PRO A 57 11.37 -1.57 1.44
C PRO A 57 12.32 -2.39 2.33
N SER A 58 11.99 -2.51 3.62
CA SER A 58 12.74 -3.33 4.57
C SER A 58 12.76 -4.81 4.22
N SER A 59 11.70 -5.34 3.59
CA SER A 59 11.60 -6.73 3.16
C SER A 59 12.46 -7.01 1.94
N VAL A 60 12.39 -6.16 0.92
CA VAL A 60 13.18 -6.33 -0.32
C VAL A 60 14.67 -6.08 -0.11
N ALA A 61 15.06 -5.28 0.88
CA ALA A 61 16.45 -5.01 1.22
C ALA A 61 17.14 -6.13 2.02
N MET A 62 16.39 -7.14 2.49
CA MET A 62 16.93 -8.29 3.22
C MET A 62 17.55 -9.34 2.29
N GLY A 63 17.99 -10.47 2.87
CA GLY A 63 18.43 -11.65 2.12
C GLY A 63 19.94 -11.76 1.94
N ILE A 64 20.67 -10.65 1.73
CA ILE A 64 22.12 -10.67 1.50
C ILE A 64 22.84 -9.73 2.46
N GLY A 65 23.97 -10.20 3.02
CA GLY A 65 24.97 -9.34 3.67
C GLY A 65 24.60 -8.80 5.06
N GLY A 66 23.52 -9.30 5.67
CA GLY A 66 23.17 -9.01 7.06
C GLY A 66 22.73 -7.56 7.32
N PRO A 67 22.88 -7.07 8.57
CA PRO A 67 22.35 -5.77 8.98
C PRO A 67 22.92 -4.57 8.24
N LEU A 68 24.23 -4.57 7.95
CA LEU A 68 24.89 -3.45 7.27
C LEU A 68 24.46 -3.37 5.81
N ALA A 69 24.43 -4.50 5.12
CA ALA A 69 23.97 -4.55 3.73
C ALA A 69 22.49 -4.16 3.61
N LYS A 70 21.61 -4.68 4.48
CA LYS A 70 20.19 -4.25 4.51
C LYS A 70 20.09 -2.74 4.67
N ASN A 71 20.82 -2.18 5.63
CA ASN A 71 20.84 -0.75 5.89
C ASN A 71 21.18 0.06 4.63
N VAL A 72 22.24 -0.31 3.91
CA VAL A 72 22.63 0.34 2.66
C VAL A 72 21.55 0.16 1.58
N MET A 73 21.06 -1.08 1.41
CA MET A 73 20.06 -1.41 0.39
C MET A 73 18.73 -0.70 0.61
N GLU A 74 18.26 -0.52 1.85
CA GLU A 74 17.04 0.23 2.15
C GLU A 74 17.08 1.69 1.68
N ARG A 75 18.27 2.25 1.43
CA ARG A 75 18.43 3.62 0.93
C ARG A 75 18.59 3.68 -0.58
N ILE A 76 19.13 2.61 -1.16
CA ILE A 76 19.38 2.53 -2.60
C ILE A 76 18.15 2.00 -3.34
N LEU A 77 17.51 0.95 -2.82
CA LEU A 77 16.41 0.29 -3.51
C LEU A 77 15.21 1.21 -3.76
N PRO A 78 14.79 2.11 -2.85
CA PRO A 78 13.72 3.06 -3.18
C PRO A 78 14.06 3.98 -4.36
N CYS A 79 15.34 4.26 -4.59
CA CYS A 79 15.81 5.03 -5.75
C CYS A 79 15.80 4.22 -7.04
N LEU A 80 15.62 2.90 -6.96
CA LEU A 80 15.60 1.94 -8.06
C LEU A 80 14.23 1.29 -8.15
N ASP A 81 13.44 1.70 -9.14
CA ASP A 81 12.11 1.09 -9.39
C ASP A 81 11.20 1.13 -8.13
N GLY A 82 11.17 2.28 -7.45
CA GLY A 82 10.31 2.53 -6.30
C GLY A 82 10.57 1.67 -5.06
N GLY A 83 11.64 0.85 -5.05
CA GLY A 83 11.88 -0.12 -3.99
C GLY A 83 11.02 -1.37 -4.10
N PHE A 84 10.52 -1.71 -5.29
CA PHE A 84 9.78 -2.95 -5.53
C PHE A 84 10.69 -4.18 -5.66
N PHE A 85 11.95 -4.00 -6.06
CA PHE A 85 12.89 -5.10 -6.28
C PHE A 85 14.11 -5.02 -5.38
N GLY A 86 14.65 -6.18 -5.01
CA GLY A 86 15.84 -6.28 -4.17
C GLY A 86 16.23 -7.73 -3.87
N PRO A 87 17.37 -7.94 -3.20
CA PRO A 87 17.87 -9.28 -2.87
C PRO A 87 16.90 -10.10 -2.00
N GLY A 88 16.02 -9.43 -1.26
CA GLY A 88 15.00 -10.01 -0.40
C GLY A 88 13.63 -10.11 -1.06
N PHE A 89 13.50 -9.82 -2.37
CA PHE A 89 12.21 -9.81 -3.05
C PHE A 89 11.41 -11.09 -2.86
N SER A 90 12.04 -12.27 -2.95
CA SER A 90 11.32 -13.54 -2.73
C SER A 90 10.74 -13.69 -1.32
N LEU A 91 11.25 -12.94 -0.34
CA LEU A 91 10.80 -12.93 1.05
C LEU A 91 9.52 -12.08 1.24
N THR A 92 9.19 -11.19 0.29
CA THR A 92 7.94 -10.40 0.34
C THR A 92 6.70 -11.27 0.32
N LYS A 93 6.82 -12.49 -0.22
CA LYS A 93 5.78 -13.52 -0.23
C LYS A 93 5.20 -13.83 1.14
N VAL A 94 5.85 -13.46 2.25
CA VAL A 94 5.26 -13.62 3.59
C VAL A 94 4.13 -12.61 3.84
N GLY A 95 4.18 -11.43 3.22
CA GLY A 95 3.17 -10.37 3.34
C GLY A 95 2.18 -10.28 2.18
N GLU A 96 2.14 -11.30 1.31
CA GLU A 96 1.27 -11.35 0.14
C GLU A 96 -0.03 -12.14 0.40
N TYR A 97 -1.15 -11.56 0.02
CA TYR A 97 -2.48 -12.18 0.05
C TYR A 97 -2.91 -12.43 -1.38
N THR A 98 -2.92 -13.70 -1.78
CA THR A 98 -3.42 -14.17 -3.07
C THR A 98 -4.77 -14.84 -2.87
N VAL A 99 -5.57 -14.96 -3.95
CA VAL A 99 -6.87 -15.64 -3.87
C VAL A 99 -6.77 -17.03 -3.22
N ARG A 100 -5.76 -17.83 -3.59
CA ARG A 100 -5.52 -19.17 -3.02
C ARG A 100 -5.21 -19.17 -1.52
N ARG A 101 -4.60 -18.09 -1.01
CA ARG A 101 -4.32 -17.99 0.43
C ARG A 101 -5.57 -17.55 1.19
N VAL A 102 -6.31 -16.62 0.61
CA VAL A 102 -7.52 -16.04 1.20
C VAL A 102 -8.68 -17.02 1.24
N GLU A 103 -8.84 -17.86 0.21
CA GLU A 103 -9.91 -18.88 0.19
C GLU A 103 -9.83 -19.87 1.37
N ASN A 104 -8.66 -20.00 1.99
CA ASN A 104 -8.39 -20.87 3.12
C ASN A 104 -8.32 -20.11 4.47
N MET A 105 -8.63 -18.81 4.48
CA MET A 105 -8.73 -18.02 5.71
C MET A 105 -10.09 -18.24 6.37
N LYS A 106 -10.10 -18.18 7.70
CA LYS A 106 -11.33 -18.26 8.52
C LYS A 106 -11.72 -16.86 8.95
N LEU A 107 -12.27 -16.08 8.04
CA LEU A 107 -12.73 -14.73 8.35
C LEU A 107 -14.13 -14.78 8.95
N GLY A 108 -14.32 -14.08 10.07
CA GLY A 108 -15.64 -13.80 10.62
C GLY A 108 -16.31 -12.59 9.95
N PRO A 109 -17.58 -12.30 10.30
CA PRO A 109 -18.28 -11.12 9.83
C PRO A 109 -17.48 -9.84 10.09
N SER A 110 -16.99 -9.23 9.02
CA SER A 110 -16.09 -8.08 9.12
C SER A 110 -16.32 -7.09 7.99
N VAL A 111 -15.87 -5.85 8.22
CA VAL A 111 -15.65 -4.87 7.16
C VAL A 111 -14.17 -4.84 6.82
N MET A 112 -13.85 -4.87 5.53
CA MET A 112 -12.49 -4.72 5.05
C MET A 112 -12.38 -3.55 4.08
N TRP A 113 -11.41 -2.68 4.28
CA TRP A 113 -10.99 -1.69 3.29
C TRP A 113 -9.62 -2.08 2.75
N ILE A 114 -9.55 -2.41 1.47
CA ILE A 114 -8.29 -2.63 0.74
C ILE A 114 -7.93 -1.33 0.01
N ASP A 115 -7.04 -0.56 0.60
CA ASP A 115 -6.51 0.65 -0.01
C ASP A 115 -5.33 0.27 -0.92
N SER A 116 -5.70 -0.16 -2.12
CA SER A 116 -4.78 -0.63 -3.15
C SER A 116 -5.41 -0.52 -4.54
N CYS A 117 -4.57 -0.33 -5.55
CA CYS A 117 -4.97 -0.38 -6.95
C CYS A 117 -5.57 -1.75 -7.31
N LEU A 118 -6.59 -1.71 -8.17
CA LEU A 118 -7.18 -2.83 -8.93
C LEU A 118 -7.78 -3.99 -8.11
N CYS A 119 -7.71 -3.96 -6.78
CA CYS A 119 -8.17 -5.05 -5.92
C CYS A 119 -9.70 -5.21 -5.94
N GLY A 120 -10.44 -4.15 -6.29
CA GLY A 120 -11.90 -4.16 -6.50
C GLY A 120 -12.31 -4.57 -7.92
N LYS A 121 -11.37 -4.90 -8.80
CA LYS A 121 -11.70 -5.22 -10.19
C LYS A 121 -12.47 -6.54 -10.24
N ILE A 122 -13.75 -6.45 -10.62
CA ILE A 122 -14.62 -7.62 -10.86
C ILE A 122 -14.91 -7.84 -12.35
N GLY A 123 -14.87 -6.78 -13.17
CA GLY A 123 -15.10 -6.87 -14.61
C GLY A 123 -13.82 -7.21 -15.38
N GLY A 124 -13.91 -8.09 -16.38
CA GLY A 124 -12.78 -8.46 -17.23
C GLY A 124 -11.71 -9.32 -16.53
N VAL A 125 -12.00 -9.82 -15.33
CA VAL A 125 -11.13 -10.72 -14.55
C VAL A 125 -11.86 -12.04 -14.40
N TYR A 126 -11.14 -13.16 -14.46
CA TYR A 126 -11.75 -14.45 -14.18
C TYR A 126 -12.28 -14.46 -12.73
N PRO A 127 -13.53 -14.86 -12.45
CA PRO A 127 -14.13 -14.69 -11.13
C PRO A 127 -13.31 -15.29 -9.96
N LYS A 128 -12.64 -16.42 -10.20
CA LYS A 128 -11.76 -17.07 -9.19
C LYS A 128 -10.41 -16.37 -8.99
N ASN A 129 -10.14 -15.31 -9.74
CA ASN A 129 -8.91 -14.54 -9.67
C ASN A 129 -9.15 -13.13 -9.10
N SER A 130 -10.35 -12.83 -8.59
CA SER A 130 -10.63 -11.54 -7.94
C SER A 130 -10.34 -11.64 -6.44
N ILE A 131 -9.36 -10.87 -5.96
CA ILE A 131 -8.94 -10.85 -4.56
C ILE A 131 -10.05 -10.32 -3.65
N SER A 132 -10.76 -9.27 -4.05
CA SER A 132 -11.92 -8.74 -3.31
C SER A 132 -13.02 -9.79 -3.16
N MET A 133 -13.37 -10.50 -4.23
CA MET A 133 -14.39 -11.55 -4.16
C MET A 133 -13.94 -12.75 -3.33
N ALA A 134 -12.63 -13.07 -3.34
CA ALA A 134 -12.08 -14.11 -2.47
C ALA A 134 -12.29 -13.76 -0.98
N PHE A 135 -12.09 -12.49 -0.59
CA PHE A 135 -12.34 -12.04 0.79
C PHE A 135 -13.83 -12.08 1.15
N VAL A 136 -14.71 -11.64 0.26
CA VAL A 136 -16.16 -11.73 0.47
C VAL A 136 -16.59 -13.19 0.65
N HIS A 137 -16.10 -14.10 -0.20
CA HIS A 137 -16.39 -15.53 -0.09
C HIS A 137 -15.78 -16.19 1.15
N ALA A 138 -14.66 -15.68 1.65
CA ALA A 138 -14.01 -16.18 2.86
C ALA A 138 -14.69 -15.72 4.16
N GLY A 139 -15.64 -14.77 4.10
CA GLY A 139 -16.48 -14.37 5.24
C GLY A 139 -16.59 -12.86 5.49
N VAL A 140 -15.93 -12.01 4.71
CA VAL A 140 -16.06 -10.55 4.85
C VAL A 140 -17.45 -10.09 4.42
N ASN A 141 -18.19 -9.39 5.29
CA ASN A 141 -19.55 -8.92 5.03
C ASN A 141 -19.59 -7.73 4.08
N ALA A 142 -18.67 -6.79 4.24
CA ALA A 142 -18.56 -5.64 3.37
C ALA A 142 -17.10 -5.33 3.05
N LEU A 143 -16.81 -5.07 1.78
CA LEU A 143 -15.45 -4.80 1.32
C LEU A 143 -15.42 -3.50 0.52
N ILE A 144 -14.51 -2.60 0.87
CA ILE A 144 -14.26 -1.35 0.15
C ILE A 144 -12.93 -1.48 -0.59
N SER A 145 -12.93 -1.26 -1.90
CA SER A 145 -11.71 -1.34 -2.72
C SER A 145 -11.88 -0.60 -4.04
N SER A 146 -10.75 -0.17 -4.63
CA SER A 146 -10.73 0.44 -5.96
C SER A 146 -10.68 -0.61 -7.09
N PRO A 147 -11.53 -0.53 -8.13
CA PRO A 147 -11.44 -1.37 -9.32
C PRO A 147 -10.41 -0.88 -10.34
N MET A 148 -9.91 0.36 -10.20
CA MET A 148 -8.86 0.93 -11.06
C MET A 148 -7.67 1.36 -10.19
N GLU A 149 -6.90 2.34 -10.64
CA GLU A 149 -5.85 2.95 -9.83
C GLU A 149 -6.48 3.62 -8.59
N SER A 150 -5.86 3.45 -7.42
CA SER A 150 -6.15 4.28 -6.25
C SER A 150 -4.95 5.17 -5.97
N ASN A 151 -5.20 6.34 -5.38
CA ASN A 151 -4.16 7.25 -4.93
C ASN A 151 -3.65 6.77 -3.57
N ILE A 152 -2.93 5.66 -3.59
CA ILE A 152 -2.24 5.17 -2.40
C ILE A 152 -1.18 6.22 -2.05
N GLY A 153 -1.08 6.56 -0.76
CA GLY A 153 -0.11 7.53 -0.23
C GLY A 153 1.35 7.31 -0.65
N GLY A 154 1.70 6.15 -1.21
CA GLY A 154 3.01 5.88 -1.82
C GLY A 154 3.32 6.66 -3.10
N GLY A 155 2.33 7.30 -3.74
CA GLY A 155 2.55 8.17 -4.91
C GLY A 155 2.82 9.64 -4.59
N TYR A 156 2.71 10.04 -3.31
CA TYR A 156 2.80 11.43 -2.88
C TYR A 156 4.01 11.63 -2.00
N LEU A 157 5.06 12.17 -2.61
CA LEU A 157 6.31 12.42 -1.93
C LEU A 157 6.24 13.76 -1.17
N GLU A 158 6.90 13.83 -0.01
CA GLU A 158 7.24 15.11 0.60
C GLU A 158 7.99 15.97 -0.43
N PRO A 159 7.82 17.31 -0.42
CA PRO A 159 8.51 18.20 -1.35
C PRO A 159 10.01 17.94 -1.36
N LYS A 160 10.58 17.68 -2.55
CA LYS A 160 12.01 17.38 -2.72
C LYS A 160 12.64 18.31 -3.74
N LYS A 161 13.78 18.91 -3.43
CA LYS A 161 14.45 19.88 -4.34
C LYS A 161 14.95 19.30 -5.67
N HIS A 162 14.78 18.00 -5.90
CA HIS A 162 15.33 17.27 -7.04
C HIS A 162 14.34 16.20 -7.51
N LEU A 163 14.27 15.99 -8.83
CA LEU A 163 13.36 15.02 -9.45
C LEU A 163 13.53 13.58 -8.93
N TYR A 164 14.78 13.18 -8.69
CA TYR A 164 15.12 11.83 -8.25
C TYR A 164 15.44 11.76 -6.78
N ASP A 165 15.02 10.65 -6.16
CA ASP A 165 15.49 10.30 -4.85
C ASP A 165 16.94 9.82 -4.92
N THR A 166 17.70 10.23 -3.90
CA THR A 166 19.08 9.80 -3.69
C THR A 166 19.13 9.00 -2.40
N PRO A 167 20.12 8.11 -2.22
CA PRO A 167 20.26 7.38 -0.95
C PRO A 167 20.29 8.30 0.28
N TRP A 168 20.83 9.52 0.12
CA TRP A 168 20.82 10.55 1.16
C TRP A 168 19.43 11.14 1.41
N SER A 169 18.65 11.47 0.37
CA SER A 169 17.29 12.00 0.54
C SER A 169 16.39 10.97 1.23
N VAL A 170 16.48 9.70 0.82
CA VAL A 170 15.75 8.57 1.44
C VAL A 170 16.15 8.42 2.92
N ALA A 171 17.46 8.43 3.23
CA ALA A 171 17.93 8.33 4.60
C ALA A 171 17.42 9.51 5.46
N LYS A 172 17.48 10.73 4.95
CA LYS A 172 17.00 11.93 5.63
C LYS A 172 15.49 11.87 5.88
N ALA A 173 14.71 11.46 4.89
CA ALA A 173 13.26 11.29 5.02
C ALA A 173 12.93 10.28 6.12
N TYR A 174 13.55 9.09 6.09
CA TYR A 174 13.36 8.06 7.11
C TYR A 174 13.67 8.57 8.54
N LEU A 175 14.78 9.28 8.72
CA LEU A 175 15.17 9.85 10.01
C LEU A 175 14.16 10.91 10.49
N ASN A 176 13.71 11.79 9.60
CA ASN A 176 12.74 12.83 9.92
C ASN A 176 11.39 12.22 10.30
N THR A 177 10.85 11.31 9.49
CA THR A 177 9.58 10.62 9.76
C THR A 177 9.66 9.84 11.08
N THR A 178 10.76 9.12 11.32
CA THR A 178 10.96 8.38 12.59
C THR A 178 10.99 9.33 13.80
N LYS A 179 11.69 10.47 13.68
CA LYS A 179 11.76 11.47 14.76
C LYS A 179 10.41 12.12 15.02
N ASN A 180 9.65 12.43 13.97
CA ASN A 180 8.32 13.03 14.09
C ASN A 180 7.31 12.04 14.69
N ALA A 181 7.32 10.79 14.23
CA ALA A 181 6.47 9.73 14.79
C ALA A 181 6.73 9.51 16.28
N LYS A 182 8.00 9.52 16.72
CA LYS A 182 8.35 9.45 18.16
C LYS A 182 7.81 10.62 18.99
N LYS A 183 7.52 11.76 18.37
CA LYS A 183 6.90 12.93 18.99
C LYS A 183 5.38 12.94 18.87
N GLY A 184 4.77 11.90 18.30
CA GLY A 184 3.34 11.86 17.98
C GLY A 184 2.94 12.79 16.84
N VAL A 185 3.90 13.26 16.03
CA VAL A 185 3.64 14.11 14.86
C VAL A 185 3.54 13.21 13.64
N TYR A 186 2.33 13.07 13.12
CA TYR A 186 2.00 12.27 11.94
C TYR A 186 1.63 13.19 10.78
N PRO A 187 1.80 12.77 9.52
CA PRO A 187 1.33 13.53 8.36
C PRO A 187 -0.20 13.65 8.40
N ASP A 188 -0.69 14.77 7.86
CA ASP A 188 -2.13 14.97 7.69
C ASP A 188 -2.71 13.86 6.80
N PRO A 189 -3.90 13.33 7.13
CA PRO A 189 -4.54 12.30 6.34
C PRO A 189 -5.08 12.88 5.03
N HIS A 190 -4.79 12.20 3.94
CA HIS A 190 -5.28 12.55 2.60
C HIS A 190 -5.71 11.29 1.84
N PHE A 191 -6.37 11.46 0.69
CA PHE A 191 -6.87 10.37 -0.14
C PHE A 191 -7.71 9.34 0.64
N GLY A 192 -7.49 8.04 0.39
CA GLY A 192 -8.17 6.92 1.02
C GLY A 192 -8.04 6.95 2.53
N TYR A 193 -6.91 7.43 3.06
CA TYR A 193 -6.75 7.57 4.51
C TYR A 193 -7.65 8.67 5.11
N LEU A 194 -7.84 9.79 4.40
CA LEU A 194 -8.81 10.82 4.82
C LEU A 194 -10.24 10.30 4.79
N MET A 195 -10.63 9.63 3.70
CA MET A 195 -11.96 9.03 3.59
C MET A 195 -12.17 7.94 4.65
N TYR A 196 -11.14 7.12 4.92
CA TYR A 196 -11.18 6.10 5.97
C TYR A 196 -11.37 6.72 7.35
N SER A 197 -10.65 7.81 7.65
CA SER A 197 -10.81 8.54 8.92
C SER A 197 -12.23 9.07 9.11
N ASP A 198 -12.82 9.66 8.06
CA ASP A 198 -14.20 10.16 8.11
C ASP A 198 -15.24 9.02 8.17
N LEU A 199 -14.97 7.89 7.52
CA LEU A 199 -15.79 6.69 7.63
C LEU A 199 -15.79 6.18 9.08
N CYS A 200 -14.63 6.12 9.74
CA CYS A 200 -14.52 5.68 11.13
C CYS A 200 -15.37 6.57 12.06
N LYS A 201 -15.35 7.90 11.89
CA LYS A 201 -16.22 8.83 12.63
C LYS A 201 -17.70 8.54 12.40
N GLY A 202 -18.08 8.12 11.19
CA GLY A 202 -19.44 7.68 10.88
C GLY A 202 -19.82 6.40 11.64
N LEU A 203 -18.91 5.43 11.70
CA LEU A 203 -19.12 4.18 12.45
C LEU A 203 -19.20 4.40 13.97
N GLU A 204 -18.40 5.31 14.52
CA GLU A 204 -18.48 5.74 15.93
C GLU A 204 -19.87 6.31 16.29
N GLN A 205 -20.59 6.86 15.30
CA GLN A 205 -21.95 7.35 15.43
C GLN A 205 -23.00 6.26 15.15
N ASN A 206 -22.60 4.98 15.18
CA ASN A 206 -23.46 3.83 14.95
C ASN A 206 -24.15 3.80 13.57
N LYS A 207 -23.51 4.40 12.55
CA LYS A 207 -23.98 4.30 11.16
C LYS A 207 -23.60 2.94 10.57
N THR A 208 -24.39 2.45 9.62
CA THR A 208 -23.98 1.30 8.80
C THR A 208 -22.75 1.64 7.96
N ILE A 209 -22.01 0.63 7.53
CA ILE A 209 -20.82 0.83 6.72
C ILE A 209 -21.10 1.59 5.41
N GLY A 210 -22.23 1.29 4.76
CA GLY A 210 -22.65 1.97 3.54
C GLY A 210 -22.97 3.45 3.77
N MET A 211 -23.65 3.78 4.87
CA MET A 211 -23.94 5.17 5.23
C MET A 211 -22.66 5.94 5.59
N ALA A 212 -21.81 5.35 6.43
CA ALA A 212 -20.54 5.95 6.84
C ALA A 212 -19.63 6.20 5.63
N PHE A 213 -19.51 5.22 4.73
CA PHE A 213 -18.71 5.35 3.51
C PHE A 213 -19.27 6.40 2.55
N ARG A 214 -20.58 6.39 2.28
CA ARG A 214 -21.24 7.41 1.45
C ARG A 214 -20.97 8.82 1.98
N ASP A 215 -21.16 9.02 3.28
CA ASP A 215 -20.98 10.32 3.91
C ASP A 215 -19.51 10.77 3.84
N ALA A 216 -18.57 9.85 4.10
CA ALA A 216 -17.13 10.11 3.96
C ALA A 216 -16.75 10.53 2.53
N LYS A 217 -17.24 9.82 1.51
CA LYS A 217 -17.04 10.19 0.10
C LYS A 217 -17.60 11.59 -0.18
N ASN A 218 -18.83 11.87 0.24
CA ASN A 218 -19.47 13.17 -0.02
C ASN A 218 -18.73 14.35 0.63
N MET A 219 -18.05 14.13 1.76
CA MET A 219 -17.24 15.14 2.44
C MET A 219 -15.80 15.25 1.90
N TYR A 220 -15.32 14.27 1.14
CA TYR A 220 -13.91 14.14 0.76
C TYR A 220 -13.41 15.32 -0.08
N LEU A 221 -14.05 15.58 -1.22
CA LEU A 221 -13.54 16.55 -2.20
C LEU A 221 -13.35 17.95 -1.60
N PRO A 222 -14.31 18.55 -0.87
CA PRO A 222 -14.10 19.86 -0.25
C PRO A 222 -12.93 19.92 0.74
N LYS A 223 -12.66 18.83 1.47
CA LYS A 223 -11.57 18.75 2.45
C LYS A 223 -10.21 18.65 1.77
N ASP A 224 -10.11 17.87 0.69
CA ASP A 224 -8.83 17.57 0.06
C ASP A 224 -8.56 18.43 -1.18
N ALA A 225 -9.56 19.12 -1.76
CA ALA A 225 -9.43 19.86 -3.02
C ALA A 225 -8.30 20.88 -3.03
N ASN A 226 -8.09 21.58 -1.91
CA ASN A 226 -7.08 22.63 -1.80
C ASN A 226 -5.69 22.13 -1.40
N TRP A 227 -5.55 20.85 -1.06
CA TRP A 227 -4.24 20.29 -0.74
C TRP A 227 -3.33 20.27 -1.97
N THR A 228 -2.15 20.83 -1.86
CA THR A 228 -1.21 20.94 -2.98
C THR A 228 -0.17 19.84 -2.90
N LEU A 229 0.11 19.21 -4.04
CA LEU A 229 0.88 17.97 -4.14
C LEU A 229 2.04 18.14 -5.10
N TRP A 230 3.03 17.27 -4.93
CA TRP A 230 3.99 16.99 -5.99
C TRP A 230 3.41 15.90 -6.87
N TRP A 231 3.32 16.17 -8.16
CA TRP A 231 3.02 15.10 -9.08
C TRP A 231 4.29 14.29 -9.31
N ALA A 232 4.33 13.06 -8.78
CA ALA A 232 5.30 12.09 -9.28
C ALA A 232 4.85 11.69 -10.69
N PRO A 233 5.72 11.81 -11.71
CA PRO A 233 5.33 11.47 -13.07
C PRO A 233 4.87 10.01 -13.11
N PRO A 234 3.86 9.68 -13.94
CA PRO A 234 3.41 8.31 -14.04
C PRO A 234 4.59 7.43 -14.44
N LEU A 235 4.75 6.31 -13.73
CA LEU A 235 5.67 5.23 -14.10
C LEU A 235 5.13 4.57 -15.37
N ILE A 236 5.26 5.28 -16.51
CA ILE A 236 4.87 4.75 -17.82
C ILE A 236 6.00 3.84 -18.27
N THR A 237 5.69 2.55 -18.33
CA THR A 237 6.46 1.60 -19.12
C THR A 237 5.51 0.87 -20.06
N THR A 238 5.81 0.92 -21.34
CA THR A 238 5.11 0.19 -22.39
C THR A 238 5.76 -1.18 -22.63
N GLY A 239 6.80 -1.54 -21.85
CA GLY A 239 7.62 -2.72 -22.08
C GLY A 239 8.54 -2.63 -23.31
N ASN A 240 8.61 -1.46 -23.96
CA ASN A 240 9.50 -1.18 -25.07
C ASN A 240 10.43 -0.03 -24.67
N SER A 241 11.69 -0.34 -24.41
CA SER A 241 12.68 0.62 -23.90
C SER A 241 12.84 1.86 -24.79
N LEU A 242 12.66 1.72 -26.09
CA LEU A 242 12.83 2.81 -27.05
C LEU A 242 11.63 3.76 -27.02
N LEU A 243 10.41 3.21 -26.96
CA LEU A 243 9.18 3.99 -26.81
C LEU A 243 9.11 4.64 -25.43
N ASP A 244 9.50 3.93 -24.38
CA ASP A 244 9.58 4.45 -23.02
C ASP A 244 10.54 5.64 -22.94
N THR A 245 11.72 5.52 -23.57
CA THR A 245 12.70 6.61 -23.65
C THR A 245 12.15 7.80 -24.43
N GLN A 246 11.43 7.59 -25.54
CA GLN A 246 10.81 8.66 -26.32
C GLN A 246 9.70 9.38 -25.55
N ILE A 247 8.79 8.64 -24.93
CA ILE A 247 7.73 9.19 -24.06
C ILE A 247 8.37 9.98 -22.92
N TRP A 248 9.43 9.44 -22.33
CA TRP A 248 10.16 10.08 -21.25
C TRP A 248 10.78 11.40 -21.69
N HIS A 249 11.51 11.43 -22.82
CA HIS A 249 12.06 12.68 -23.36
C HIS A 249 11.00 13.71 -23.71
N GLN A 250 9.86 13.28 -24.28
CA GLN A 250 8.75 14.18 -24.61
C GLN A 250 8.14 14.82 -23.37
N ARG A 251 8.07 14.09 -22.25
CA ARG A 251 7.44 14.55 -21.01
C ARG A 251 8.42 15.12 -19.98
N TYR A 252 9.73 15.02 -20.22
CA TYR A 252 10.76 15.46 -19.29
C TYR A 252 10.62 16.93 -18.87
N GLU A 253 10.25 17.82 -19.78
CA GLU A 253 10.02 19.24 -19.46
C GLU A 253 8.79 19.43 -18.55
N GLN A 254 7.74 18.63 -18.73
CA GLN A 254 6.58 18.63 -17.81
C GLN A 254 6.98 18.13 -16.43
N PHE A 255 7.97 17.23 -16.34
CA PHE A 255 8.49 16.72 -15.08
C PHE A 255 9.41 17.73 -14.38
N LYS A 256 10.14 18.57 -15.13
CA LYS A 256 10.96 19.65 -14.54
C LYS A 256 10.13 20.71 -13.84
N GLU A 257 8.99 21.07 -14.41
CA GLU A 257 8.04 22.01 -13.76
C GLU A 257 7.66 21.52 -12.35
N THR A 258 7.54 20.20 -12.18
CA THR A 258 7.27 19.57 -10.89
C THR A 258 8.50 19.37 -10.01
N ALA A 259 9.73 19.47 -10.53
CA ALA A 259 10.96 19.08 -9.82
C ALA A 259 11.57 20.17 -8.90
N ASP A 260 11.05 21.40 -8.96
CA ASP A 260 11.74 22.60 -8.47
C ASP A 260 11.33 23.09 -7.08
N GLY A 261 10.49 22.36 -6.37
CA GLY A 261 9.96 22.80 -5.08
C GLY A 261 8.44 22.97 -5.10
N GLN A 262 7.88 23.08 -6.29
CA GLN A 262 6.56 23.66 -6.49
C GLN A 262 5.48 22.61 -6.31
N LYS A 263 4.52 22.91 -5.43
CA LYS A 263 3.32 22.11 -5.24
C LYS A 263 2.24 22.67 -6.16
N ASP A 264 1.44 21.79 -6.75
CA ASP A 264 0.27 22.19 -7.53
C ASP A 264 -1.00 21.46 -7.09
N ARG A 265 -2.17 22.04 -7.44
CA ARG A 265 -3.49 21.44 -7.23
C ARG A 265 -3.78 20.44 -8.34
N VAL A 266 -3.27 19.22 -8.20
CA VAL A 266 -3.55 18.14 -9.16
C VAL A 266 -4.94 17.54 -8.91
N ILE A 267 -5.98 18.25 -9.34
CA ILE A 267 -7.38 17.86 -9.10
C ILE A 267 -7.71 16.51 -9.76
N LYS A 268 -7.16 16.23 -10.94
CA LYS A 268 -7.43 14.99 -11.69
C LYS A 268 -7.19 13.74 -10.85
N ASN A 269 -6.12 13.71 -10.06
CA ASN A 269 -5.79 12.56 -9.23
C ASN A 269 -6.81 12.39 -8.09
N LYS A 270 -7.25 13.49 -7.46
CA LYS A 270 -8.25 13.45 -6.37
C LYS A 270 -9.62 12.92 -6.84
N TYR A 271 -9.97 13.13 -8.10
CA TYR A 271 -11.19 12.54 -8.66
C TYR A 271 -11.11 11.02 -8.78
N PHE A 272 -9.95 10.44 -9.08
CA PHE A 272 -9.79 8.98 -9.05
C PHE A 272 -10.09 8.45 -7.66
N GLU A 273 -9.58 9.08 -6.60
CA GLU A 273 -9.87 8.63 -5.24
C GLU A 273 -11.38 8.66 -4.91
N PHE A 274 -12.03 9.75 -5.27
CA PHE A 274 -13.46 9.91 -5.02
C PHE A 274 -14.31 8.93 -5.84
N GLN A 275 -13.96 8.68 -7.11
CA GLN A 275 -14.78 7.87 -8.01
C GLN A 275 -14.52 6.38 -7.87
N GLU A 276 -13.27 5.99 -7.58
CA GLU A 276 -12.83 4.61 -7.77
C GLU A 276 -13.12 3.73 -6.55
N PHE A 277 -13.25 4.23 -5.32
CA PHE A 277 -13.62 3.32 -4.23
C PHE A 277 -15.08 2.86 -4.34
N CYS A 278 -15.26 1.54 -4.48
CA CYS A 278 -16.53 0.84 -4.48
C CYS A 278 -16.72 0.06 -3.19
N LEU A 279 -17.98 -0.13 -2.79
CA LEU A 279 -18.38 -1.02 -1.71
C LEU A 279 -19.02 -2.27 -2.31
N TYR A 280 -18.54 -3.43 -1.89
CA TYR A 280 -19.05 -4.76 -2.21
C TYR A 280 -19.63 -5.41 -0.95
N GLY A 281 -20.60 -6.32 -1.11
CA GLY A 281 -21.25 -7.00 0.01
C GLY A 281 -22.41 -6.20 0.61
N ASP A 282 -22.59 -6.28 1.92
CA ASP A 282 -23.74 -5.72 2.64
C ASP A 282 -23.49 -4.28 3.14
N PRO A 283 -24.09 -3.25 2.52
CA PRO A 283 -23.95 -1.87 2.98
C PRO A 283 -24.69 -1.58 4.30
N ALA A 284 -25.60 -2.45 4.72
CA ALA A 284 -26.34 -2.30 5.98
C ALA A 284 -25.57 -2.87 7.18
N PHE A 285 -24.49 -3.63 6.93
CA PHE A 285 -23.66 -4.19 8.00
C PHE A 285 -23.06 -3.07 8.86
N ASN A 286 -23.08 -3.27 10.18
CA ASN A 286 -22.47 -2.38 11.14
C ASN A 286 -21.45 -3.19 11.97
N PRO A 287 -20.13 -2.97 11.77
CA PRO A 287 -19.11 -3.66 12.53
C PRO A 287 -18.97 -3.13 13.97
N TYR A 288 -19.59 -1.99 14.29
CA TYR A 288 -19.48 -1.35 15.60
C TYR A 288 -20.49 -1.96 16.57
N THR A 289 -19.97 -2.64 17.60
CA THR A 289 -20.72 -3.10 18.77
C THR A 289 -20.56 -2.08 19.90
N PRO A 290 -21.57 -1.25 20.23
CA PRO A 290 -21.45 -0.17 21.22
C PRO A 290 -21.13 -0.62 22.66
N SER A 291 -21.24 -1.93 22.93
CA SER A 291 -21.18 -2.55 24.25
C SER A 291 -19.88 -3.32 24.55
N GLU A 292 -18.93 -3.38 23.63
CA GLU A 292 -17.60 -3.96 23.87
C GLU A 292 -16.62 -2.83 24.24
N LYS A 293 -16.47 -2.58 25.55
CA LYS A 293 -15.38 -1.76 26.12
C LYS A 293 -14.28 -2.67 26.63
#